data_AF-A0A3B9RMG1-F1
#
_entry.id   AF-A0A3B9RMG1-F1
#
_cell.length_a   1.000
_cell.length_b   1.000
_cell.length_c   1.000
_cell.angle_alpha   90.00
_cell.angle_beta   90.00
_cell.angle_gamma   90.00
#
_symmetry.space_group_name_H-M   'P 1'
#
loop_
_entity.id
_entity.type
_entity.pdbx_description
1 polymer ?
#
loop_
_entity_poly.entity_id
_entity_poly.type
_entity_poly.pdbx_seq_one_letter_code
_entity_poly.pdbx_strand_id
1 'polypeptide(L)'
;MNDKKITKESLVQMPHEDLAALVFNLSTIIQTQNEEIANLKELYKLRTAERYSSSSEQVGYLFQELEILDAVLAGQPEVEETIEVAAHSRKKRKRANACTAPADTPVCDVFHTEGAEDTMTGKDGIVYKRVEDKTINKMAVIPRKMVVECHHYAQYKALDVEAGKDNKKINLPAKTDALGASPSLVASVVVSKFDDHLPLYRQTEIFRREGFFLSRQKLASWVITYYEEL
;
A
#
# COMPACT_ATOMS: atom_id res chain seq x y z
N MET A 1 30.76 -19.63 34.87
CA MET A 1 31.03 -19.18 36.25
C MET A 1 30.24 -20.09 37.16
N ASN A 2 30.87 -20.71 38.16
CA ASN A 2 30.24 -21.73 39.00
C ASN A 2 29.10 -21.15 39.84
N ASP A 3 27.86 -21.50 39.52
CA ASP A 3 26.70 -21.31 40.39
C ASP A 3 26.81 -22.25 41.60
N LYS A 4 27.62 -21.86 42.59
CA LYS A 4 27.54 -22.47 43.92
C LYS A 4 26.21 -22.04 44.53
N LYS A 5 25.16 -22.86 44.32
CA LYS A 5 23.90 -22.72 45.05
C LYS A 5 24.20 -22.72 46.54
N ILE A 6 23.82 -21.64 47.22
CA ILE A 6 23.93 -21.52 48.67
C ILE A 6 23.09 -22.66 49.28
N THR A 7 23.75 -23.63 49.91
CA THR A 7 23.07 -24.75 50.59
C THR A 7 22.74 -24.38 52.03
N LYS A 8 21.67 -24.96 52.58
CA LYS A 8 21.23 -24.71 53.95
C LYS A 8 22.33 -24.98 54.99
N GLU A 9 23.13 -26.02 54.76
CA GLU A 9 24.25 -26.40 55.63
C GLU A 9 25.36 -25.34 55.67
N SER A 10 25.63 -24.69 54.52
CA SER A 10 26.60 -23.61 54.42
C SER A 10 26.16 -22.34 55.16
N LEU A 11 24.85 -22.09 55.25
CA LEU A 11 24.29 -20.92 55.95
C LEU A 11 24.32 -21.09 57.48
N VAL A 12 24.17 -22.32 57.96
CA VAL A 12 24.18 -22.62 59.40
C VAL A 12 25.58 -22.45 60.01
N GLN A 13 26.64 -22.57 59.19
CA GLN A 13 28.03 -22.41 59.63
C GLN A 13 28.56 -20.96 59.54
N MET A 14 27.80 -20.02 58.95
CA MET A 14 28.23 -18.63 58.85
C MET A 14 28.02 -17.88 60.19
N PRO A 15 28.88 -16.91 60.51
CA PRO A 15 28.67 -16.06 61.67
C PRO A 15 27.41 -15.21 61.49
N HIS A 16 26.78 -14.86 62.61
CA HIS A 16 25.49 -14.16 62.63
C HIS A 16 25.51 -12.82 61.88
N GLU A 17 26.64 -12.11 61.93
CA GLU A 17 26.82 -10.81 61.26
C GLU A 17 26.82 -10.94 59.73
N ASP A 18 27.53 -11.93 59.19
CA ASP A 18 27.54 -12.20 57.74
C ASP A 18 26.18 -12.69 57.25
N LEU A 19 25.44 -13.45 58.06
CA LEU A 19 24.08 -13.90 57.74
C LEU A 19 23.12 -12.70 57.68
N ALA A 20 23.21 -11.76 58.63
CA ALA A 20 22.41 -10.54 58.62
C ALA A 20 22.70 -9.66 57.39
N ALA A 21 23.98 -9.49 57.03
CA ALA A 21 24.38 -8.76 55.83
C ALA A 21 23.86 -9.44 54.55
N LEU A 22 23.94 -10.77 54.47
CA LEU A 22 23.43 -11.54 53.34
C LEU A 22 21.90 -11.42 53.20
N VAL A 23 21.15 -11.49 54.30
CA VAL A 23 19.69 -11.30 54.30
C VAL A 23 19.32 -9.90 53.84
N PHE A 24 20.03 -8.87 54.30
CA PHE A 24 19.81 -7.49 53.86
C PHE A 24 20.10 -7.28 52.37
N ASN A 25 21.19 -7.86 51.87
CA ASN A 25 21.52 -7.80 50.44
C ASN A 25 20.47 -8.53 49.59
N LEU A 26 20.05 -9.72 50.00
CA LEU A 26 19.00 -10.48 49.32
C LEU A 26 17.64 -9.77 49.37
N SER A 27 17.26 -9.15 50.48
CA SER A 27 16.01 -8.39 50.57
C SER A 27 16.02 -7.18 49.64
N THR A 28 17.15 -6.48 49.56
CA THR A 28 17.34 -5.35 48.64
C THR A 28 17.25 -5.80 47.18
N ILE A 29 17.91 -6.91 46.82
CA ILE A 29 17.84 -7.49 45.46
C ILE A 29 16.41 -7.92 45.12
N ILE A 30 15.69 -8.54 46.06
CA ILE A 30 14.29 -8.94 45.85
C ILE A 30 13.41 -7.71 45.63
N GLN A 31 13.63 -6.61 46.36
CA GLN A 31 12.90 -5.37 46.16
C GLN A 31 13.14 -4.78 44.77
N THR A 32 14.40 -4.65 44.34
CA THR A 32 14.72 -4.10 43.01
C THR A 32 14.19 -4.98 41.88
N GLN A 33 14.30 -6.31 42.01
CA GLN A 33 13.72 -7.23 41.02
C GLN A 33 12.19 -7.14 40.96
N ASN A 34 11.51 -6.96 42.09
CA ASN A 34 10.06 -6.78 42.11
C ASN A 34 9.63 -5.47 41.45
N GLU A 35 10.37 -4.38 41.64
CA GLU A 35 10.15 -3.11 40.95
C GLU A 35 10.33 -3.26 39.43
N GLU A 36 11.40 -3.92 39.01
CA GLU A 36 11.66 -4.17 37.59
C GLU A 36 10.57 -5.04 36.95
N ILE A 37 10.12 -6.10 37.64
CA ILE A 37 9.00 -6.94 37.19
C ILE A 37 7.70 -6.12 37.09
N ALA A 38 7.46 -5.21 38.04
CA ALA A 38 6.27 -4.34 37.99
C ALA A 38 6.32 -3.42 36.76
N ASN A 39 7.46 -2.78 36.51
CA ASN A 39 7.68 -1.92 35.33
C ASN A 39 7.52 -2.70 34.02
N LEU A 40 8.11 -3.89 33.92
CA LEU A 40 7.99 -4.74 32.73
C LEU A 40 6.54 -5.18 32.48
N LYS A 41 5.80 -5.50 33.55
CA LYS A 41 4.37 -5.83 33.45
C LYS A 41 3.55 -4.63 32.99
N GLU A 42 3.86 -3.43 33.44
CA GLU A 42 3.21 -2.19 32.98
C GLU A 42 3.49 -1.95 31.50
N LEU A 43 4.76 -2.01 31.08
CA LEU A 43 5.15 -1.85 29.67
C LEU A 43 4.47 -2.89 28.76
N TYR A 44 4.35 -4.14 29.24
CA TYR A 44 3.64 -5.18 28.51
C TYR A 44 2.14 -4.86 28.37
N LYS A 45 1.49 -4.39 29.45
CA LYS A 45 0.09 -3.95 29.40
C LYS A 45 -0.09 -2.78 28.45
N LEU A 46 0.80 -1.78 28.49
CA LEU A 46 0.78 -0.64 27.58
C LEU A 46 0.91 -1.07 26.12
N ARG A 47 1.90 -1.90 25.77
CA ARG A 47 2.03 -2.46 24.41
C ARG A 47 0.80 -3.24 23.97
N THR A 48 0.23 -4.04 24.88
CA THR A 48 -0.97 -4.83 24.59
C THR A 48 -2.15 -3.89 24.34
N ALA A 49 -2.28 -2.83 25.14
CA ALA A 49 -3.29 -1.80 24.94
C ALA A 49 -3.08 -1.04 23.62
N GLU A 50 -1.88 -0.62 23.27
CA GLU A 50 -1.59 0.04 21.98
C GLU A 50 -1.96 -0.84 20.77
N ARG A 51 -1.68 -2.14 20.87
CA ARG A 51 -1.93 -3.10 19.78
C ARG A 51 -3.40 -3.50 19.64
N TYR A 52 -4.14 -3.56 20.74
CA TYR A 52 -5.50 -4.10 20.78
C TYR A 52 -6.57 -3.12 21.29
N SER A 53 -6.23 -1.84 21.46
CA SER A 53 -7.23 -0.82 21.80
C SER A 53 -8.23 -0.64 20.66
N SER A 54 -9.43 -0.21 21.05
CA SER A 54 -10.46 0.14 20.08
C SER A 54 -9.96 1.27 19.18
N SER A 55 -10.33 1.28 17.89
CA SER A 55 -9.85 2.31 16.94
C SER A 55 -10.19 3.75 17.36
N SER A 56 -11.17 3.92 18.25
CA SER A 56 -11.56 5.21 18.84
C SER A 56 -10.67 5.67 20.00
N GLU A 57 -9.91 4.76 20.62
CA GLU A 57 -9.03 5.02 21.76
C GLU A 57 -7.55 4.93 21.41
N GLN A 58 -7.21 4.52 20.18
CA GLN A 58 -5.85 4.64 19.66
C GLN A 58 -5.49 6.13 19.56
N VAL A 59 -4.74 6.62 20.56
CA VAL A 59 -4.02 7.90 20.49
C VAL A 59 -2.79 7.70 19.60
N GLY A 60 -3.03 7.35 18.34
CA GLY A 60 -2.04 7.23 17.28
C GLY A 60 -2.16 8.46 16.40
N TYR A 61 -1.08 9.24 16.34
CA TYR A 61 -0.77 10.34 15.42
C TYR A 61 -1.93 10.93 14.58
N LEU A 62 -2.10 12.26 14.73
CA LEU A 62 -2.86 13.11 13.82
C LEU A 62 -2.62 12.60 12.38
N PHE A 63 -3.67 12.19 11.65
CA PHE A 63 -3.66 11.65 10.27
C PHE A 63 -3.66 10.13 10.03
N GLN A 64 -4.08 9.28 10.97
CA GLN A 64 -4.20 7.82 10.75
C GLN A 64 -5.33 7.35 9.79
N GLU A 65 -6.03 8.28 9.14
CA GLU A 65 -7.20 8.02 8.29
C GLU A 65 -6.91 7.14 7.06
N LEU A 66 -5.66 7.08 6.61
CA LEU A 66 -5.24 6.27 5.46
C LEU A 66 -5.01 4.82 5.86
N GLU A 67 -4.28 4.58 6.95
CA GLU A 67 -3.99 3.24 7.48
C GLU A 67 -5.26 2.54 7.97
N ILE A 68 -6.13 3.28 8.67
CA ILE A 68 -7.45 2.76 9.10
C ILE A 68 -8.29 2.40 7.88
N LEU A 69 -8.27 3.22 6.82
CA LEU A 69 -9.01 2.91 5.60
C LEU A 69 -8.44 1.65 4.92
N ASP A 70 -7.12 1.51 4.83
CA ASP A 70 -6.48 0.33 4.25
C ASP A 70 -6.84 -0.97 5.01
N ALA A 71 -6.82 -0.92 6.35
CA ALA A 71 -7.24 -2.02 7.21
C ALA A 71 -8.73 -2.37 7.05
N VAL A 72 -9.62 -1.36 6.99
CA VAL A 72 -11.06 -1.56 6.73
C VAL A 72 -11.29 -2.16 5.35
N LEU A 73 -10.52 -1.72 4.34
CA LEU A 73 -10.61 -2.22 2.97
C LEU A 73 -10.15 -3.67 2.84
N ALA A 74 -9.12 -4.08 3.59
CA ALA A 74 -8.70 -5.49 3.65
C ALA A 74 -9.77 -6.41 4.27
N GLY A 75 -10.69 -5.86 5.07
CA GLY A 75 -11.71 -6.60 5.82
C GLY A 75 -13.13 -6.60 5.23
N GLN A 76 -13.42 -5.87 4.15
CA GLN A 76 -14.79 -5.80 3.61
C GLN A 76 -15.13 -7.00 2.71
N PRO A 77 -16.22 -7.75 2.98
CA PRO A 77 -16.71 -8.78 2.08
C PRO A 77 -17.41 -8.12 0.88
N GLU A 78 -16.91 -8.38 -0.34
CA GLU A 78 -17.57 -7.96 -1.58
C GLU A 78 -18.91 -8.71 -1.75
N VAL A 79 -20.02 -8.00 -1.97
CA VAL A 79 -21.34 -8.59 -2.23
C VAL A 79 -21.35 -9.25 -3.62
N GLU A 80 -21.57 -10.57 -3.65
CA GLU A 80 -21.36 -11.45 -4.80
C GLU A 80 -22.59 -11.51 -5.73
N GLU A 81 -22.39 -11.24 -7.04
CA GLU A 81 -23.36 -11.56 -8.10
C GLU A 81 -22.72 -12.55 -9.09
N THR A 82 -23.37 -13.70 -9.30
CA THR A 82 -22.93 -14.78 -10.19
C THR A 82 -23.60 -14.70 -11.57
N ILE A 83 -22.91 -15.15 -12.61
CA ILE A 83 -23.49 -15.36 -13.96
C ILE A 83 -23.14 -16.79 -14.41
N GLU A 84 -24.10 -17.49 -14.99
CA GLU A 84 -23.93 -18.83 -15.53
C GLU A 84 -23.29 -18.80 -16.93
N VAL A 85 -22.22 -19.59 -17.09
CA VAL A 85 -21.59 -19.88 -18.39
C VAL A 85 -21.68 -21.40 -18.59
N ALA A 86 -21.95 -21.85 -19.82
CA ALA A 86 -22.39 -23.20 -20.20
C ALA A 86 -21.53 -24.41 -19.74
N ALA A 87 -20.42 -24.21 -19.03
CA ALA A 87 -19.60 -25.29 -18.47
C ALA A 87 -19.09 -25.07 -17.03
N HIS A 88 -19.25 -23.88 -16.44
CA HIS A 88 -18.94 -23.61 -15.02
C HIS A 88 -19.40 -22.21 -14.60
N SER A 89 -19.80 -22.05 -13.33
CA SER A 89 -20.03 -20.74 -12.73
C SER A 89 -18.69 -20.04 -12.50
N ARG A 90 -18.47 -18.89 -13.12
CA ARG A 90 -17.29 -18.06 -12.89
C ARG A 90 -17.71 -16.79 -12.15
N LYS A 91 -16.98 -16.44 -11.08
CA LYS A 91 -17.13 -15.14 -10.42
C LYS A 91 -16.81 -14.03 -11.41
N LYS A 92 -17.80 -13.18 -11.74
CA LYS A 92 -17.56 -11.99 -12.54
C LYS A 92 -17.00 -10.93 -11.60
N ARG A 93 -15.71 -10.59 -11.78
CA ARG A 93 -15.11 -9.48 -11.04
C ARG A 93 -15.87 -8.21 -11.45
N LYS A 94 -16.72 -7.68 -10.58
CA LYS A 94 -17.29 -6.34 -10.80
C LYS A 94 -16.10 -5.40 -10.87
N ARG A 95 -15.85 -4.79 -12.03
CA ARG A 95 -15.01 -3.61 -12.08
C ARG A 95 -15.79 -2.57 -11.31
N ALA A 96 -15.49 -2.39 -10.02
CA ALA A 96 -15.99 -1.24 -9.30
C ALA A 96 -15.62 -0.03 -10.16
N ASN A 97 -16.63 0.73 -10.60
CA ASN A 97 -16.46 1.97 -11.34
C ASN A 97 -15.82 2.99 -10.40
N ALA A 98 -14.58 2.77 -9.99
CA ALA A 98 -13.93 3.48 -8.90
C ALA A 98 -13.18 4.73 -9.41
N CYS A 99 -13.09 4.87 -10.73
CA CYS A 99 -12.56 6.02 -11.45
C CYS A 99 -13.34 6.13 -12.76
N THR A 100 -14.18 7.15 -12.91
CA THR A 100 -14.99 7.37 -14.11
C THR A 100 -15.12 8.86 -14.38
N ALA A 101 -14.94 9.23 -15.65
CA ALA A 101 -15.08 10.59 -16.14
C ALA A 101 -16.39 10.73 -16.95
N PRO A 102 -17.00 11.93 -16.98
CA PRO A 102 -18.09 12.25 -17.91
C PRO A 102 -17.69 12.01 -19.37
N ALA A 103 -18.67 11.68 -20.22
CA ALA A 103 -18.42 11.44 -21.66
C ALA A 103 -17.89 12.67 -22.41
N ASP A 104 -18.20 13.87 -21.93
CA ASP A 104 -17.78 15.16 -22.51
C ASP A 104 -16.41 15.63 -21.99
N THR A 105 -15.68 14.77 -21.27
CA THR A 105 -14.36 15.16 -20.72
C THR A 105 -13.35 15.35 -21.85
N PRO A 106 -12.63 16.47 -21.91
CA PRO A 106 -11.58 16.69 -22.90
C PRO A 106 -10.49 15.60 -22.83
N VAL A 107 -10.10 15.11 -24.00
CA VAL A 107 -9.08 14.06 -24.16
C VAL A 107 -7.79 14.71 -24.67
N CYS A 108 -6.65 14.31 -24.09
CA CYS A 108 -5.31 14.73 -24.50
C CYS A 108 -4.47 13.50 -24.83
N ASP A 109 -3.99 13.39 -26.06
CA ASP A 109 -3.11 12.30 -26.45
C ASP A 109 -1.67 12.59 -26.03
N VAL A 110 -1.03 11.59 -25.39
CA VAL A 110 0.38 11.65 -24.98
C VAL A 110 1.09 10.44 -25.55
N PHE A 111 1.97 10.67 -26.51
CA PHE A 111 2.73 9.61 -27.16
C PHE A 111 4.10 9.46 -26.50
N HIS A 112 4.37 8.30 -25.91
CA HIS A 112 5.65 8.04 -25.23
C HIS A 112 6.74 7.51 -26.17
N THR A 113 6.35 7.19 -27.41
CA THR A 113 7.21 6.49 -28.39
C THR A 113 7.07 7.13 -29.78
N GLU A 114 6.92 8.45 -29.82
CA GLU A 114 7.03 9.20 -31.08
C GLU A 114 8.43 9.00 -31.67
N GLY A 115 8.50 8.40 -32.86
CA GLY A 115 9.77 8.05 -33.52
C GLY A 115 10.24 6.61 -33.31
N ALA A 116 9.48 5.75 -32.64
CA ALA A 116 9.81 4.32 -32.59
C ALA A 116 9.68 3.68 -33.99
N GLU A 117 10.72 2.97 -34.42
CA GLU A 117 10.79 2.34 -35.74
C GLU A 117 9.70 1.28 -35.93
N ASP A 118 9.27 1.08 -37.18
CA ASP A 118 8.25 0.10 -37.54
C ASP A 118 8.73 -1.35 -37.33
N THR A 119 10.04 -1.56 -37.27
CA THR A 119 10.64 -2.87 -37.07
C THR A 119 11.72 -2.79 -36.00
N MET A 120 11.74 -3.76 -35.09
CA MET A 120 12.74 -3.84 -34.02
C MET A 120 13.30 -5.25 -33.94
N THR A 121 14.62 -5.40 -33.84
CA THR A 121 15.27 -6.69 -33.64
C THR A 121 15.53 -6.90 -32.15
N GLY A 122 14.95 -7.97 -31.59
CA GLY A 122 15.19 -8.34 -30.20
C GLY A 122 16.60 -8.88 -29.96
N LYS A 123 17.02 -8.94 -28.70
CA LYS A 123 18.33 -9.53 -28.30
C LYS A 123 18.49 -11.00 -28.74
N ASP A 124 17.37 -11.68 -28.97
CA ASP A 124 17.31 -13.08 -29.41
C ASP A 124 17.42 -13.24 -30.94
N GLY A 125 17.68 -12.15 -31.69
CA GLY A 125 17.74 -12.15 -33.15
C GLY A 125 16.37 -12.17 -33.86
N ILE A 126 15.27 -12.25 -33.09
CA ILE A 126 13.90 -12.24 -33.61
C ILE A 126 13.53 -10.82 -34.08
N VAL A 127 12.97 -10.73 -35.28
CA VAL A 127 12.47 -9.47 -35.84
C VAL A 127 11.01 -9.27 -35.45
N TYR A 128 10.70 -8.08 -34.93
CA TYR A 128 9.37 -7.67 -34.51
C TYR A 128 8.85 -6.53 -35.37
N LYS A 129 7.57 -6.54 -35.70
CA LYS A 129 6.88 -5.46 -36.43
C LYS A 129 5.93 -4.71 -35.51
N ARG A 130 5.85 -3.39 -35.68
CA ARG A 130 4.91 -2.52 -34.96
C ARG A 130 3.46 -2.86 -35.32
N VAL A 131 2.62 -2.83 -34.31
CA VAL A 131 1.17 -3.04 -34.34
C VAL A 131 0.51 -1.80 -33.73
N GLU A 132 -0.83 -1.77 -33.72
CA GLU A 132 -1.61 -0.77 -32.98
C GLU A 132 -1.06 -0.55 -31.56
N ASP A 133 -0.85 0.71 -31.24
CA ASP A 133 -0.29 1.13 -29.96
C ASP A 133 -1.21 0.72 -28.81
N LYS A 134 -0.61 0.37 -27.68
CA LYS A 134 -1.34 0.12 -26.45
C LYS A 134 -1.72 1.46 -25.83
N THR A 135 -3.00 1.81 -25.86
CA THR A 135 -3.52 3.01 -25.19
C THR A 135 -3.86 2.74 -23.72
N ILE A 136 -3.43 3.62 -22.83
CA ILE A 136 -3.80 3.62 -21.41
C ILE A 136 -4.38 4.99 -21.06
N ASN A 137 -5.66 5.00 -20.69
CA ASN A 137 -6.35 6.23 -20.30
C ASN A 137 -6.08 6.52 -18.82
N LYS A 138 -5.59 7.71 -18.53
CA LYS A 138 -5.34 8.21 -17.18
C LYS A 138 -6.08 9.51 -16.99
N MET A 139 -6.61 9.74 -15.79
CA MET A 139 -7.23 11.01 -15.48
C MET A 139 -6.19 12.01 -14.99
N ALA A 140 -6.29 13.26 -15.45
CA ALA A 140 -5.28 14.28 -15.23
C ALA A 140 -5.88 15.64 -14.90
N VAL A 141 -5.09 16.43 -14.19
CA VAL A 141 -5.41 17.81 -13.85
C VAL A 141 -4.48 18.71 -14.65
N ILE A 142 -5.05 19.41 -15.62
CA ILE A 142 -4.44 20.63 -16.15
C ILE A 142 -5.02 21.77 -15.31
N PRO A 143 -4.26 22.78 -14.86
CA PRO A 143 -4.78 23.83 -14.00
C PRO A 143 -6.17 24.35 -14.46
N ARG A 144 -7.16 24.22 -13.56
CA ARG A 144 -8.60 24.52 -13.77
C ARG A 144 -9.41 23.57 -14.69
N LYS A 145 -8.84 22.47 -15.18
CA LYS A 145 -9.53 21.51 -16.06
C LYS A 145 -9.13 20.06 -15.76
N MET A 146 -10.13 19.21 -15.62
CA MET A 146 -9.94 17.76 -15.63
C MET A 146 -9.93 17.26 -17.09
N VAL A 147 -8.93 16.45 -17.43
CA VAL A 147 -8.78 15.86 -18.77
C VAL A 147 -8.52 14.37 -18.65
N VAL A 148 -8.78 13.62 -19.72
CA VAL A 148 -8.34 12.23 -19.86
C VAL A 148 -7.08 12.22 -20.74
N GLU A 149 -5.94 11.87 -20.16
CA GLU A 149 -4.69 11.63 -20.87
C GLU A 149 -4.71 10.21 -21.47
N CYS A 150 -4.76 10.12 -22.80
CA CYS A 150 -4.62 8.88 -23.54
C CYS A 150 -3.14 8.64 -23.82
N HIS A 151 -2.49 7.79 -23.02
CA HIS A 151 -1.08 7.46 -23.21
C HIS A 151 -0.91 6.35 -24.24
N HIS A 152 -0.20 6.64 -25.32
CA HIS A 152 0.08 5.70 -26.41
C HIS A 152 1.49 5.12 -26.28
N TYR A 153 1.57 3.79 -26.28
CA TYR A 153 2.81 3.04 -26.20
C TYR A 153 2.95 2.10 -27.39
N ALA A 154 4.07 2.19 -28.11
CA ALA A 154 4.33 1.33 -29.25
C ALA A 154 4.27 -0.15 -28.85
N GLN A 155 3.53 -0.93 -29.64
CA GLN A 155 3.36 -2.36 -29.43
C GLN A 155 3.91 -3.13 -30.63
N TYR A 156 4.58 -4.24 -30.36
CA TYR A 156 5.30 -5.02 -31.35
C TYR A 156 4.89 -6.49 -31.28
N LYS A 157 4.89 -7.16 -32.44
CA LYS A 157 4.63 -8.59 -32.57
C LYS A 157 5.73 -9.24 -33.41
N ALA A 158 6.16 -10.45 -33.03
CA ALA A 158 7.17 -11.20 -33.77
C ALA A 158 6.66 -11.52 -35.19
N LEU A 159 7.55 -11.39 -36.18
CA LEU A 159 7.27 -11.75 -37.58
C LEU A 159 7.37 -13.27 -37.80
N ASP A 160 8.36 -13.92 -37.18
CA ASP A 160 8.56 -15.36 -37.30
C ASP A 160 7.69 -16.15 -36.30
N VAL A 161 6.80 -16.96 -36.85
CA VAL A 161 5.77 -17.73 -36.12
C VAL A 161 6.38 -18.94 -35.39
N GLU A 162 7.51 -19.48 -35.85
CA GLU A 162 8.16 -20.65 -35.24
C GLU A 162 9.09 -20.31 -34.08
N ALA A 163 9.65 -19.10 -34.03
CA ALA A 163 10.47 -18.63 -32.91
C ALA A 163 9.66 -17.86 -31.84
N GLY A 164 8.44 -17.45 -32.18
CA GLY A 164 7.59 -16.65 -31.32
C GLY A 164 6.87 -17.49 -30.28
N LYS A 165 7.26 -17.37 -29.01
CA LYS A 165 6.44 -17.80 -27.86
C LYS A 165 5.02 -17.22 -28.02
N ASP A 166 4.06 -18.05 -28.45
CA ASP A 166 2.61 -17.84 -28.50
C ASP A 166 2.13 -16.38 -28.69
N ASN A 167 2.19 -15.82 -29.91
CA ASN A 167 1.51 -14.56 -30.28
C ASN A 167 1.72 -13.36 -29.31
N LYS A 168 2.77 -13.39 -28.49
CA LYS A 168 2.91 -12.47 -27.36
C LYS A 168 3.31 -11.10 -27.88
N LYS A 169 2.48 -10.09 -27.60
CA LYS A 169 2.79 -8.70 -27.92
C LYS A 169 3.75 -8.13 -26.88
N ILE A 170 4.74 -7.37 -27.33
CA ILE A 170 5.71 -6.67 -26.49
C ILE A 170 5.40 -5.17 -26.58
N ASN A 171 5.43 -4.48 -25.44
CA ASN A 171 5.25 -3.02 -25.43
C ASN A 171 6.60 -2.35 -25.23
N LEU A 172 6.75 -1.15 -25.77
CA LEU A 172 7.84 -0.24 -25.49
C LEU A 172 7.27 1.01 -24.80
N PRO A 173 7.66 1.30 -23.55
CA PRO A 173 8.48 0.49 -22.64
C PRO A 173 7.77 -0.79 -22.17
N ALA A 174 8.56 -1.77 -21.71
CA ALA A 174 8.05 -3.08 -21.30
C ALA A 174 7.09 -3.00 -20.10
N LYS A 175 7.36 -2.08 -19.16
CA LYS A 175 6.49 -1.79 -18.01
C LYS A 175 5.75 -0.49 -18.29
N THR A 176 4.43 -0.53 -18.14
CA THR A 176 3.54 0.63 -18.24
C THR A 176 2.79 0.73 -16.92
N ASP A 177 2.69 1.92 -16.35
CA ASP A 177 1.98 2.09 -15.09
C ASP A 177 0.49 1.80 -15.26
N ALA A 178 -0.01 0.87 -14.47
CA ALA A 178 -1.41 0.45 -14.51
C ALA A 178 -2.34 1.39 -13.73
N LEU A 179 -1.82 2.52 -13.25
CA LEU A 179 -2.59 3.47 -12.48
C LEU A 179 -3.51 4.29 -13.39
N GLY A 180 -4.77 4.41 -13.03
CA GLY A 180 -5.78 5.19 -13.77
C GLY A 180 -5.70 6.71 -13.53
N ALA A 181 -4.63 7.19 -12.91
CA ALA A 181 -4.37 8.61 -12.65
C ALA A 181 -3.00 8.98 -13.20
N SER A 182 -2.91 10.15 -13.80
CA SER A 182 -1.64 10.76 -14.18
C SER A 182 -0.95 11.34 -12.96
N PRO A 183 0.37 11.62 -13.05
CA PRO A 183 1.10 12.30 -11.98
C PRO A 183 0.48 13.65 -11.59
N SER A 184 -0.11 14.39 -12.53
CA SER A 184 -0.72 15.70 -12.25
C SER A 184 -1.93 15.60 -11.33
N LEU A 185 -2.80 14.61 -11.54
CA LEU A 185 -3.95 14.38 -10.67
C LEU A 185 -3.50 13.92 -9.29
N VAL A 186 -2.54 12.99 -9.20
CA VAL A 186 -2.06 12.52 -7.90
C VAL A 186 -1.39 13.64 -7.13
N ALA A 187 -0.56 14.47 -7.77
CA ALA A 187 0.05 15.63 -7.14
C ALA A 187 -1.01 16.58 -6.56
N SER A 188 -2.08 16.87 -7.33
CA SER A 188 -3.19 17.69 -6.84
C SER A 188 -3.88 17.08 -5.61
N VAL A 189 -4.11 15.76 -5.60
CA VAL A 189 -4.75 15.06 -4.47
C VAL A 189 -3.86 15.09 -3.21
N VAL A 190 -2.56 14.89 -3.39
CA VAL A 190 -1.55 14.91 -2.30
C VAL A 190 -1.45 16.32 -1.72
N VAL A 191 -1.25 17.35 -2.56
CA VAL A 191 -1.20 18.76 -2.12
C VAL A 191 -2.48 19.12 -1.38
N SER A 192 -3.65 18.83 -1.94
CA SER A 192 -4.89 19.14 -1.25
C SER A 192 -5.07 18.36 0.06
N LYS A 193 -4.54 17.14 0.18
CA LYS A 193 -4.65 16.38 1.44
C LYS A 193 -3.75 16.96 2.54
N PHE A 194 -2.49 17.24 2.20
CA PHE A 194 -1.47 17.55 3.19
C PHE A 194 -1.22 19.03 3.40
N ASP A 195 -1.32 19.85 2.35
CA ASP A 195 -1.12 21.31 2.40
C ASP A 195 -2.44 22.04 2.66
N ASP A 196 -3.49 21.73 1.89
CA ASP A 196 -4.82 22.37 2.05
C ASP A 196 -5.67 21.74 3.16
N HIS A 197 -5.16 20.72 3.84
CA HIS A 197 -5.87 19.96 4.89
C HIS A 197 -7.26 19.45 4.45
N LEU A 198 -7.41 19.06 3.18
CA LEU A 198 -8.66 18.60 2.61
C LEU A 198 -8.73 17.06 2.66
N PRO A 199 -9.55 16.46 3.55
CA PRO A 199 -9.60 15.01 3.67
C PRO A 199 -10.11 14.32 2.40
N LEU A 200 -9.68 13.09 2.13
CA LEU A 200 -9.97 12.38 0.87
C LEU A 200 -11.46 12.19 0.58
N TYR A 201 -12.31 12.04 1.62
CA TYR A 201 -13.76 11.94 1.43
C TYR A 201 -14.32 13.25 0.85
N ARG A 202 -13.78 14.39 1.26
CA ARG A 202 -14.22 15.71 0.80
C ARG A 202 -13.71 16.01 -0.59
N GLN A 203 -12.48 15.59 -0.91
CA GLN A 203 -11.98 15.62 -2.28
C GLN A 203 -12.87 14.78 -3.22
N THR A 204 -13.26 13.57 -2.79
CA THR A 204 -14.19 12.70 -3.53
C THR A 204 -15.52 13.40 -3.82
N GLU A 205 -16.08 14.12 -2.85
CA GLU A 205 -17.30 14.89 -3.05
C GLU A 205 -17.13 16.06 -4.03
N ILE A 206 -15.99 16.75 -4.01
CA ILE A 206 -15.68 17.83 -4.95
C ILE A 206 -15.64 17.28 -6.38
N PHE A 207 -14.90 16.21 -6.63
CA PHE A 207 -14.86 15.56 -7.94
C PHE A 207 -16.26 15.12 -8.39
N ARG A 208 -17.07 14.57 -7.47
CA ARG A 208 -18.44 14.15 -7.77
C ARG A 208 -19.34 15.32 -8.20
N ARG A 209 -19.17 16.52 -7.63
CA ARG A 209 -19.91 17.73 -8.05
C ARG A 209 -19.56 18.15 -9.47
N GLU A 210 -18.32 17.88 -9.89
CA GLU A 210 -17.83 18.11 -11.25
C GLU A 210 -18.19 16.96 -12.22
N GLY A 211 -18.89 15.93 -11.74
CA GLY A 211 -19.29 14.76 -12.53
C GLY A 211 -18.24 13.64 -12.59
N PHE A 212 -17.09 13.82 -11.95
CA PHE A 212 -16.04 12.81 -11.86
C PHE A 212 -16.26 11.88 -10.67
N PHE A 213 -16.38 10.59 -10.93
CA PHE A 213 -16.52 9.60 -9.88
C PHE A 213 -15.15 9.00 -9.54
N LEU A 214 -14.58 9.47 -8.44
CA LEU A 214 -13.35 8.94 -7.85
C LEU A 214 -13.67 8.34 -6.48
N SER A 215 -13.44 7.05 -6.28
CA SER A 215 -13.65 6.47 -4.97
C SER A 215 -12.55 6.91 -4.00
N ARG A 216 -12.90 7.12 -2.72
CA ARG A 216 -11.94 7.39 -1.65
C ARG A 216 -10.81 6.35 -1.61
N GLN A 217 -11.15 5.09 -1.89
CA GLN A 217 -10.19 3.98 -1.96
C GLN A 217 -9.16 4.18 -3.07
N LYS A 218 -9.57 4.65 -4.25
CA LYS A 218 -8.63 4.93 -5.35
C LYS A 218 -7.71 6.09 -5.01
N LEU A 219 -8.25 7.17 -4.46
CA LEU A 219 -7.44 8.30 -3.99
C LEU A 219 -6.41 7.86 -2.95
N ALA A 220 -6.81 7.08 -1.95
CA ALA A 220 -5.90 6.56 -0.94
C ALA A 220 -4.82 5.65 -1.53
N SER A 221 -5.21 4.71 -2.40
CA SER A 221 -4.27 3.84 -3.09
C SER A 221 -3.25 4.63 -3.90
N TRP A 222 -3.65 5.70 -4.60
CA TRP A 222 -2.72 6.54 -5.36
C TRP A 222 -1.74 7.28 -4.47
N VAL A 223 -2.23 7.87 -3.37
CA VAL A 223 -1.38 8.55 -2.40
C VAL A 223 -0.35 7.57 -1.82
N ILE A 224 -0.76 6.37 -1.43
CA ILE A 224 0.15 5.36 -0.86
C ILE A 224 1.20 4.91 -1.89
N THR A 225 0.78 4.54 -3.10
CA THR A 225 1.69 4.06 -4.15
C THR A 225 2.77 5.09 -4.49
N TYR A 226 2.42 6.37 -4.58
CA TYR A 226 3.40 7.42 -4.89
C TYR A 226 4.16 7.93 -3.67
N TYR A 227 3.62 7.77 -2.45
CA TYR A 227 4.34 8.11 -1.23
C TYR A 227 5.60 7.25 -1.04
N GLU A 228 5.56 5.98 -1.45
CA GLU A 228 6.74 5.10 -1.42
C GLU A 228 7.82 5.49 -2.45
N GLU A 229 7.47 6.30 -3.46
CA GLU A 229 8.36 6.75 -4.53
C GLU A 229 8.93 8.16 -4.29
N LEU A 230 8.45 8.89 -3.28
CA LEU A 230 8.91 10.22 -2.85
C LEU A 230 10.07 10.13 -1.85
#